data_AF-A0A4S4BCY6-F1
#
_entry.id   AF-A0A4S4BCY6-F1
#
_cell.length_a   1.000
_cell.length_b   1.000
_cell.length_c   1.000
_cell.angle_alpha   90.00
_cell.angle_beta   90.00
_cell.angle_gamma   90.00
#
_symmetry.space_group_name_H-M   'P 1'
#
loop_
_entity.id
_entity.type
_entity.pdbx_description
1 polymer ?
#
loop_
_entity_poly.entity_id
_entity_poly.type
_entity_poly.pdbx_seq_one_letter_code
_entity_poly.pdbx_strand_id
1 'polypeptide(L)'
;MKTAHTQGLTILELLVGMLLLMIILGVVLTTTISTMGLYRKDQSRIGANRNSRSTLDIVNSDIRQAGERLNSDFPAIQVSQDGSGNSVLTLRRGLLDSPLPVCAPLPNVLGAYVNANNPAAALLSGGVSNLPAACSTGTQDLSAWIAQIAAGVVSGYVFDTTDGRGSHVTLTGTSTSGALLKTQVVQFTGTVSAFNPVKPTAASPERDIRLYLIEERQYSVAAGRLMLGVSGKAAQAATPRVVSFKAVPYLKGTPPTVAALPFPGVDGTGKPKNWKNLAYLDVSMTVTEGSGTNTVQRTISQRLTPRNTSSSE
;
A
#
# COMPACT_ATOMS: atom_id res chain seq x y z
N MET A 1 2.76 80.86 43.17
CA MET A 1 2.16 79.70 43.88
C MET A 1 0.87 79.34 43.15
N LYS A 2 0.87 78.31 42.30
CA LYS A 2 -0.33 77.90 41.55
C LYS A 2 -1.17 77.00 42.47
N THR A 3 -2.36 77.46 42.84
CA THR A 3 -3.35 76.68 43.57
C THR A 3 -3.86 75.56 42.66
N ALA A 4 -3.58 74.31 43.05
CA ALA A 4 -4.15 73.14 42.41
C ALA A 4 -5.64 73.06 42.81
N HIS A 5 -6.53 73.32 41.86
CA HIS A 5 -7.96 73.06 42.02
C HIS A 5 -8.19 71.55 42.02
N THR A 6 -8.51 70.97 43.17
CA THR A 6 -9.09 69.63 43.30
C THR A 6 -10.57 69.70 42.93
N GLN A 7 -10.89 69.55 41.64
CA GLN A 7 -12.26 69.34 41.19
C GLN A 7 -12.67 67.90 41.51
N GLY A 8 -13.67 67.72 42.38
CA GLY A 8 -14.26 66.42 42.67
C GLY A 8 -15.12 65.94 41.50
N LEU A 9 -14.92 64.69 41.08
CA LEU A 9 -15.69 64.08 39.99
C LEU A 9 -17.18 63.99 40.38
N THR A 10 -18.07 64.36 39.46
CA THR A 10 -19.51 64.23 39.70
C THR A 10 -19.95 62.76 39.55
N ILE A 11 -20.98 62.34 40.29
CA ILE A 11 -21.55 60.98 40.19
C ILE A 11 -21.97 60.66 38.74
N LEU A 12 -22.44 61.68 38.00
CA LEU A 12 -22.83 61.56 36.60
C LEU A 12 -21.64 61.21 35.69
N GLU A 13 -20.50 61.88 35.84
CA GLU A 13 -19.28 61.55 35.08
C GLU A 13 -18.79 60.13 35.38
N LEU A 14 -18.94 59.68 36.62
CA LEU A 14 -18.53 58.34 37.04
C LEU A 14 -19.44 57.27 36.40
N LEU A 15 -20.75 57.52 36.31
CA LEU A 15 -21.72 56.67 35.62
C LEU A 15 -21.47 56.59 34.10
N VAL A 16 -21.24 57.73 33.45
CA VAL A 16 -20.95 57.79 32.02
C VAL A 16 -19.60 57.11 31.72
N GLY A 17 -18.60 57.33 32.56
CA GLY A 17 -17.29 56.67 32.44
C GLY A 17 -17.38 55.16 32.53
N MET A 18 -18.16 54.63 33.49
CA MET A 18 -18.41 53.19 33.62
C MET A 18 -19.15 52.61 32.40
N LEU A 19 -20.15 53.32 31.88
CA LEU A 19 -20.89 52.89 30.68
C LEU A 19 -19.97 52.80 29.46
N LEU A 20 -19.15 53.83 29.22
CA LEU A 20 -18.20 53.85 28.11
C LEU A 20 -17.15 52.74 28.25
N LEU A 21 -16.63 52.51 29.46
CA LEU A 21 -15.69 51.43 29.72
C LEU A 21 -16.31 50.06 29.43
N MET A 22 -17.57 49.83 29.82
CA MET A 22 -18.28 48.58 29.54
C MET A 22 -18.46 48.35 28.03
N ILE A 23 -18.79 49.39 27.26
CA ILE A 23 -18.91 49.30 25.80
C ILE A 23 -17.56 48.92 25.17
N ILE A 24 -16.48 49.60 25.57
CA ILE A 24 -15.13 49.32 25.07
C ILE A 24 -14.72 47.88 25.40
N LEU A 25 -14.91 47.44 26.64
CA LEU A 25 -14.62 46.07 27.06
C LEU A 25 -15.45 45.04 26.28
N GLY A 26 -16.73 45.34 26.03
CA GLY A 26 -17.61 44.49 25.23
C GLY A 26 -17.11 44.31 23.79
N VAL A 27 -16.69 45.40 23.15
CA VAL A 27 -16.11 45.36 21.79
C VAL A 27 -14.79 44.59 21.77
N VAL A 28 -13.90 44.85 22.74
CA VAL A 28 -12.60 44.16 22.84
C VAL A 28 -12.79 42.66 23.06
N LEU A 29 -13.69 42.26 23.96
CA LEU A 29 -13.98 40.85 24.24
C LEU A 29 -14.54 40.14 23.00
N THR A 30 -15.52 40.74 22.34
CA THR A 30 -16.16 40.17 21.14
C THR A 30 -15.13 40.02 20.00
N THR A 31 -14.28 41.03 19.81
CA THR A 31 -13.20 41.00 18.80
C THR A 31 -12.16 39.93 19.13
N THR A 32 -11.81 39.77 20.40
CA THR A 32 -10.85 38.75 20.86
C THR A 32 -11.38 37.35 20.63
N ILE A 33 -12.65 37.08 20.98
CA ILE A 33 -13.30 35.79 20.75
C ILE A 33 -13.37 35.47 19.26
N SER A 34 -13.72 36.45 18.41
CA SER A 34 -13.75 36.30 16.96
C SER A 34 -12.37 35.96 16.38
N THR A 35 -11.34 36.70 16.80
CA THR A 35 -9.95 36.47 16.37
C THR A 35 -9.45 35.08 16.80
N MET A 36 -9.75 34.64 18.02
CA MET A 36 -9.41 33.30 18.49
C MET A 36 -10.12 32.20 17.70
N GLY A 37 -11.40 32.40 17.35
CA GLY A 37 -12.16 31.47 16.51
C GLY A 37 -11.54 31.32 15.11
N LEU A 38 -11.19 32.44 14.48
CA LEU A 38 -10.53 32.46 13.18
C LEU A 38 -9.17 31.76 13.24
N TYR A 39 -8.34 32.08 14.26
CA TYR A 39 -7.04 31.45 14.46
C TYR A 39 -7.16 29.93 14.62
N ARG A 40 -8.10 29.42 15.41
CA ARG A 40 -8.32 27.97 15.59
C ARG A 40 -8.75 27.29 14.29
N LYS A 41 -9.60 27.95 13.50
CA LYS A 41 -10.05 27.45 12.19
C LYS A 41 -8.89 27.39 11.19
N ASP A 42 -8.01 28.39 11.20
CA ASP A 42 -6.85 28.42 10.31
C ASP A 42 -5.78 27.42 10.74
N GLN A 43 -5.53 27.24 12.04
CA GLN A 43 -4.70 26.14 12.54
C GLN A 43 -5.22 24.77 12.09
N SER A 44 -6.53 24.54 12.17
CA SER A 44 -7.16 23.28 11.73
C SER A 44 -7.01 23.08 10.21
N ARG A 45 -7.16 24.14 9.41
CA ARG A 45 -6.92 24.10 7.96
C ARG A 45 -5.47 23.78 7.62
N ILE A 46 -4.52 24.37 8.33
CA ILE A 46 -3.08 24.13 8.13
C ILE A 46 -2.73 22.69 8.50
N GLY A 47 -3.23 22.19 9.63
CA GLY A 47 -3.03 20.80 10.07
C GLY A 47 -3.57 19.79 9.05
N ALA A 48 -4.83 19.96 8.62
CA ALA A 48 -5.45 19.13 7.59
C ALA A 48 -4.62 19.09 6.29
N ASN A 49 -4.15 20.26 5.82
CA ASN A 49 -3.37 20.36 4.59
C ASN A 49 -1.98 19.72 4.73
N ARG A 50 -1.27 19.97 5.84
CA ARG A 50 0.08 19.45 6.06
C ARG A 50 0.08 17.94 6.18
N ASN A 51 -0.82 17.39 6.98
CA ASN A 51 -0.94 15.94 7.16
C ASN A 51 -1.30 15.27 5.83
N SER A 52 -2.28 15.82 5.11
CA SER A 52 -2.72 15.22 3.84
C SER A 52 -1.66 15.25 2.76
N ARG A 53 -0.94 16.36 2.61
CA ARG A 53 0.15 16.49 1.64
C ARG A 53 1.29 15.52 1.97
N SER A 54 1.75 15.50 3.23
CA SER A 54 2.83 14.61 3.64
C SER A 54 2.50 13.14 3.38
N THR A 55 1.25 12.72 3.61
CA THR A 55 0.83 11.36 3.31
C THR A 55 0.77 11.09 1.81
N LEU A 56 0.20 12.01 1.01
CA LEU A 56 0.14 11.85 -0.44
C LEU A 56 1.53 11.82 -1.08
N ASP A 57 2.51 12.55 -0.52
CA ASP A 57 3.91 12.49 -0.97
C ASP A 57 4.53 11.11 -0.71
N ILE A 58 4.24 10.48 0.42
CA ILE A 58 4.66 9.10 0.72
C ILE A 58 3.98 8.12 -0.25
N VAL A 59 2.66 8.21 -0.42
CA VAL A 59 1.89 7.38 -1.35
C VAL A 59 2.42 7.54 -2.79
N ASN A 60 2.76 8.76 -3.20
CA ASN A 60 3.37 9.04 -4.49
C ASN A 60 4.74 8.36 -4.64
N SER A 61 5.61 8.49 -3.64
CA SER A 61 6.91 7.80 -3.63
C SER A 61 6.72 6.28 -3.82
N ASP A 62 5.75 5.70 -3.14
CA ASP A 62 5.50 4.26 -3.18
C ASP A 62 4.88 3.82 -4.51
N ILE A 63 3.96 4.62 -5.08
CA ILE A 63 3.42 4.38 -6.43
C ILE A 63 4.54 4.44 -7.47
N ARG A 64 5.50 5.37 -7.33
CA ARG A 64 6.63 5.46 -8.26
C ARG A 64 7.57 4.25 -8.17
N GLN A 65 7.70 3.65 -7.00
CA GLN A 65 8.51 2.44 -6.77
C GLN A 65 7.74 1.14 -7.06
N ALA A 66 6.42 1.18 -7.13
CA ALA A 66 5.62 0.00 -7.42
C ALA A 66 6.03 -0.64 -8.76
N GLY A 67 6.17 -1.96 -8.76
CA GLY A 67 6.61 -2.75 -9.91
C GLY A 67 8.12 -2.77 -10.12
N GLU A 68 8.91 -2.16 -9.24
CA GLU A 68 10.36 -2.30 -9.29
C GLU A 68 10.75 -3.76 -9.05
N ARG A 69 11.59 -4.33 -9.92
CA ARG A 69 12.10 -5.72 -9.83
C ARG A 69 10.98 -6.77 -9.78
N LEU A 70 9.86 -6.49 -10.47
CA LEU A 70 8.72 -7.40 -10.59
C LEU A 70 8.35 -7.56 -12.05
N ASN A 71 8.25 -8.80 -12.48
CA ASN A 71 7.81 -9.15 -13.82
C ASN A 71 6.43 -8.55 -14.16
N SER A 72 6.20 -8.31 -15.45
CA SER A 72 4.95 -7.69 -15.95
C SER A 72 3.66 -8.47 -15.67
N ASP A 73 3.73 -9.78 -15.47
CA ASP A 73 2.63 -10.66 -15.12
C ASP A 73 2.20 -10.55 -13.64
N PHE A 74 3.08 -10.02 -12.79
CA PHE A 74 2.81 -9.84 -11.37
C PHE A 74 2.05 -8.52 -11.11
N PRO A 75 0.89 -8.53 -10.43
CA PRO A 75 0.09 -7.32 -10.22
C PRO A 75 0.71 -6.42 -9.14
N ALA A 76 1.64 -5.55 -9.57
CA ALA A 76 2.38 -4.68 -8.67
C ALA A 76 1.53 -3.54 -8.08
N ILE A 77 0.50 -3.10 -8.80
CA ILE A 77 -0.46 -2.09 -8.33
C ILE A 77 -1.84 -2.72 -8.37
N GLN A 78 -2.48 -2.80 -7.21
CA GLN A 78 -3.86 -3.23 -7.08
C GLN A 78 -4.71 -2.16 -6.41
N VAL A 79 -5.90 -1.97 -6.96
CA VAL A 79 -6.90 -1.07 -6.38
C VAL A 79 -8.19 -1.86 -6.23
N SER A 80 -8.72 -1.90 -5.01
CA SER A 80 -10.05 -2.45 -4.72
C SER A 80 -10.85 -1.45 -3.87
N GLN A 81 -12.07 -1.80 -3.49
CA GLN A 81 -12.90 -0.98 -2.61
C GLN A 81 -13.32 -1.78 -1.38
N ASP A 82 -13.35 -1.11 -0.24
CA ASP A 82 -13.96 -1.64 0.97
C ASP A 82 -15.50 -1.47 0.93
N GLY A 83 -16.20 -2.04 1.93
CA GLY A 83 -17.65 -1.93 2.05
C GLY A 83 -18.18 -0.51 2.29
N SER A 84 -17.31 0.44 2.63
CA SER A 84 -17.64 1.87 2.78
C SER A 84 -17.33 2.67 1.52
N GLY A 85 -16.90 1.99 0.45
CA GLY A 85 -16.50 2.57 -0.82
C GLY A 85 -15.12 3.24 -0.81
N ASN A 86 -14.35 3.20 0.27
CA ASN A 86 -12.97 3.70 0.24
C ASN A 86 -12.09 2.74 -0.56
N SER A 87 -11.07 3.28 -1.22
CA SER A 87 -10.12 2.45 -1.95
C SER A 87 -9.20 1.71 -0.97
N VAL A 88 -8.92 0.46 -1.28
CA VAL A 88 -7.79 -0.29 -0.74
C VAL A 88 -6.73 -0.33 -1.84
N LEU A 89 -5.65 0.41 -1.63
CA LEU A 89 -4.52 0.51 -2.58
C LEU A 89 -3.39 -0.39 -2.08
N THR A 90 -3.09 -1.43 -2.85
CA THR A 90 -1.97 -2.33 -2.57
C THR A 90 -0.87 -2.10 -3.60
N LEU A 91 0.32 -1.76 -3.13
CA LEU A 91 1.51 -1.48 -3.91
C LEU A 91 2.57 -2.52 -3.56
N ARG A 92 3.26 -3.05 -4.57
CA ARG A 92 4.29 -4.07 -4.38
C ARG A 92 5.54 -3.72 -5.16
N ARG A 93 6.69 -4.03 -4.56
CA ARG A 93 7.99 -4.03 -5.23
C ARG A 93 8.73 -5.32 -4.88
N GLY A 94 9.56 -5.78 -5.80
CA GLY A 94 10.46 -6.90 -5.63
C GLY A 94 11.72 -6.44 -4.89
N LEU A 95 12.23 -7.31 -4.04
CA LEU A 95 13.52 -7.13 -3.37
C LEU A 95 14.66 -7.77 -4.19
N LEU A 96 14.32 -8.62 -5.15
CA LEU A 96 15.21 -9.30 -6.08
C LEU A 96 14.61 -9.31 -7.50
N ASP A 97 15.45 -9.32 -8.52
CA ASP A 97 15.03 -9.25 -9.93
C ASP A 97 14.43 -10.56 -10.46
N SER A 98 14.84 -11.69 -9.88
CA SER A 98 14.46 -13.01 -10.37
C SER A 98 13.64 -13.77 -9.31
N PRO A 99 12.35 -14.03 -9.56
CA PRO A 99 11.57 -14.92 -8.72
C PRO A 99 12.02 -16.37 -8.91
N LEU A 100 11.83 -17.20 -7.89
CA LEU A 100 12.14 -18.62 -7.97
C LEU A 100 10.91 -19.41 -8.44
N PRO A 101 11.05 -20.33 -9.41
CA PRO A 101 9.94 -21.19 -9.80
C PRO A 101 9.61 -22.16 -8.66
N VAL A 102 8.34 -22.55 -8.54
CA VAL A 102 7.90 -23.60 -7.62
C VAL A 102 7.75 -24.91 -8.40
N CYS A 103 8.53 -25.92 -8.02
CA CYS A 103 8.72 -27.15 -8.79
C CYS A 103 8.13 -28.40 -8.12
N ALA A 104 7.26 -28.22 -7.13
CA ALA A 104 6.49 -29.30 -6.53
C ALA A 104 5.19 -28.75 -5.88
N PRO A 105 4.18 -29.60 -5.61
CA PRO A 105 2.99 -29.19 -4.88
C PRO A 105 3.30 -28.64 -3.48
N LEU A 106 2.56 -27.60 -3.06
CA LEU A 106 2.59 -27.05 -1.71
C LEU A 106 1.37 -27.55 -0.89
N PRO A 107 1.47 -27.72 0.44
CA PRO A 107 2.62 -27.48 1.31
C PRO A 107 3.46 -28.74 1.41
N ASN A 108 4.57 -28.79 0.68
CA ASN A 108 5.57 -29.81 0.96
C ASN A 108 6.15 -29.56 2.37
N VAL A 109 6.34 -30.62 3.16
CA VAL A 109 6.82 -30.54 4.55
C VAL A 109 8.20 -29.86 4.66
N LEU A 110 9.02 -29.94 3.60
CA LEU A 110 10.36 -29.36 3.59
C LEU A 110 10.40 -27.91 3.11
N GLY A 111 9.36 -27.41 2.43
CA GLY A 111 9.32 -26.07 1.82
C GLY A 111 9.09 -26.08 0.30
N ALA A 112 9.31 -24.93 -0.36
CA ALA A 112 9.12 -24.81 -1.80
C ALA A 112 10.37 -25.34 -2.53
N TYR A 113 10.21 -26.38 -3.36
CA TYR A 113 11.29 -26.79 -4.25
C TYR A 113 11.43 -25.80 -5.39
N VAL A 114 12.67 -25.39 -5.67
CA VAL A 114 12.98 -24.36 -6.68
C VAL A 114 13.72 -24.89 -7.91
N ASN A 115 13.86 -26.22 -7.99
CA ASN A 115 14.34 -26.92 -9.17
C ASN A 115 13.64 -28.27 -9.34
N ALA A 116 13.80 -28.86 -10.53
CA ALA A 116 13.19 -30.15 -10.88
C ALA A 116 13.84 -31.35 -10.15
N ASN A 117 15.01 -31.16 -9.53
CA ASN A 117 15.72 -32.20 -8.77
C ASN A 117 15.11 -32.42 -7.39
N ASN A 118 13.80 -32.65 -7.33
CA ASN A 118 13.09 -32.87 -6.08
C ASN A 118 12.58 -34.31 -5.99
N PRO A 119 12.55 -34.92 -4.78
CA PRO A 119 12.07 -36.28 -4.60
C PRO A 119 10.58 -36.44 -4.95
N ALA A 120 9.80 -35.35 -4.90
CA ALA A 120 8.41 -35.37 -5.31
C ALA A 120 8.26 -35.62 -6.83
N ALA A 121 9.22 -35.21 -7.66
CA ALA A 121 9.19 -35.41 -9.11
C ALA A 121 9.16 -36.89 -9.52
N ALA A 122 9.80 -37.78 -8.74
CA ALA A 122 9.77 -39.22 -8.97
C ALA A 122 8.39 -39.85 -8.71
N LEU A 123 7.53 -39.19 -7.92
CA LEU A 123 6.17 -39.63 -7.59
C LEU A 123 5.12 -39.06 -8.56
N LEU A 124 5.49 -38.13 -9.42
CA LEU A 124 4.57 -37.53 -10.39
C LEU A 124 4.34 -38.49 -11.55
N SER A 125 3.07 -38.74 -11.88
CA SER A 125 2.72 -39.28 -13.20
C SER A 125 3.31 -38.36 -14.26
N GLY A 126 4.17 -38.87 -15.16
CA GLY A 126 4.90 -38.07 -16.16
C GLY A 126 6.24 -37.46 -15.70
N GLY A 127 6.61 -37.61 -14.42
CA GLY A 127 7.89 -37.14 -13.89
C GLY A 127 8.13 -35.64 -14.09
N VAL A 128 9.38 -35.28 -14.40
CA VAL A 128 9.80 -33.88 -14.63
C VAL A 128 9.09 -33.23 -15.81
N SER A 129 8.61 -34.00 -16.79
CA SER A 129 7.90 -33.45 -17.97
C SER A 129 6.56 -32.78 -17.63
N ASN A 130 6.00 -33.12 -16.46
CA ASN A 130 4.77 -32.52 -15.94
C ASN A 130 5.02 -31.33 -15.02
N LEU A 131 6.26 -30.83 -14.91
CA LEU A 131 6.58 -29.57 -14.23
C LEU A 131 6.56 -28.38 -15.20
N PRO A 132 6.45 -27.14 -14.70
CA PRO A 132 6.58 -25.94 -15.54
C PRO A 132 7.97 -25.86 -16.21
N ALA A 133 8.07 -25.27 -17.40
CA ALA A 133 9.34 -25.16 -18.12
C ALA A 133 10.42 -24.38 -17.34
N ALA A 134 10.02 -23.50 -16.42
CA ALA A 134 10.93 -22.79 -15.52
C ALA A 134 11.67 -23.73 -14.53
N CYS A 135 11.15 -24.93 -14.29
CA CYS A 135 11.77 -25.93 -13.44
C CYS A 135 12.84 -26.71 -14.21
N SER A 136 14.10 -26.29 -14.08
CA SER A 136 15.24 -26.99 -14.66
C SER A 136 15.83 -28.02 -13.68
N THR A 137 16.59 -28.98 -14.20
CA THR A 137 17.46 -29.87 -13.41
C THR A 137 18.77 -29.19 -12.99
N GLY A 138 18.97 -27.91 -13.34
CA GLY A 138 20.08 -27.11 -12.86
C GLY A 138 19.88 -26.67 -11.40
N THR A 139 20.98 -26.28 -10.76
CA THR A 139 20.90 -25.52 -9.51
C THR A 139 20.61 -24.06 -9.82
N GLN A 140 19.63 -23.48 -9.13
CA GLN A 140 19.40 -22.04 -9.07
C GLN A 140 20.46 -21.37 -8.20
N ASP A 141 20.87 -20.16 -8.55
CA ASP A 141 21.67 -19.34 -7.65
C ASP A 141 20.78 -18.76 -6.54
N LEU A 142 21.01 -19.23 -5.31
CA LEU A 142 20.28 -18.78 -4.12
C LEU A 142 21.07 -17.77 -3.29
N SER A 143 22.25 -17.33 -3.73
CA SER A 143 23.13 -16.43 -2.97
C SER A 143 22.42 -15.15 -2.52
N ALA A 144 21.69 -14.50 -3.42
CA ALA A 144 20.93 -13.29 -3.13
C ALA A 144 19.75 -13.55 -2.18
N TRP A 145 19.08 -14.70 -2.30
CA TRP A 145 18.01 -15.11 -1.40
C TRP A 145 18.52 -15.39 0.01
N ILE A 146 19.63 -16.12 0.12
CA ILE A 146 20.32 -16.39 1.39
C ILE A 146 20.72 -15.08 2.06
N ALA A 147 21.29 -14.13 1.31
CA ALA A 147 21.70 -12.84 1.84
C ALA A 147 20.50 -12.02 2.36
N GLN A 148 19.38 -11.99 1.64
CA GLN A 148 18.17 -11.27 2.07
C GLN A 148 17.55 -11.90 3.33
N ILE A 149 17.45 -13.23 3.38
CA ILE A 149 16.92 -13.95 4.55
C ILE A 149 17.84 -13.72 5.75
N ALA A 150 19.16 -13.79 5.57
CA ALA A 150 20.15 -13.49 6.62
C ALA A 150 20.08 -12.03 7.10
N ALA A 151 19.70 -11.09 6.23
CA ALA A 151 19.45 -9.69 6.58
C ALA A 151 18.10 -9.47 7.30
N GLY A 152 17.31 -10.52 7.54
CA GLY A 152 16.04 -10.46 8.26
C GLY A 152 14.80 -10.24 7.37
N VAL A 153 14.94 -10.38 6.05
CA VAL A 153 13.79 -10.37 5.14
C VAL A 153 13.08 -11.72 5.23
N VAL A 154 11.91 -11.72 5.88
CA VAL A 154 11.10 -12.93 6.09
C VAL A 154 9.82 -12.96 5.26
N SER A 155 9.50 -11.91 4.51
CA SER A 155 8.26 -11.85 3.73
C SER A 155 8.46 -12.42 2.33
N GLY A 156 7.96 -13.62 2.10
CA GLY A 156 7.83 -14.21 0.77
C GLY A 156 6.41 -14.10 0.25
N TYR A 157 6.24 -14.18 -1.07
CA TYR A 157 4.93 -14.20 -1.71
C TYR A 157 4.91 -15.25 -2.81
N VAL A 158 4.03 -16.24 -2.66
CA VAL A 158 3.78 -17.24 -3.70
C VAL A 158 2.70 -16.68 -4.61
N PHE A 159 2.97 -16.62 -5.90
CA PHE A 159 2.04 -16.11 -6.90
C PHE A 159 1.91 -17.09 -8.06
N ASP A 160 0.67 -17.35 -8.43
CA ASP A 160 0.32 -18.09 -9.64
C ASP A 160 0.00 -17.08 -10.75
N THR A 161 0.85 -17.02 -11.76
CA THR A 161 0.68 -16.09 -12.90
C THR A 161 -0.46 -16.50 -13.83
N THR A 162 -0.92 -17.76 -13.73
CA THR A 162 -2.02 -18.29 -14.53
C THR A 162 -3.36 -17.91 -13.93
N ASP A 163 -3.53 -18.11 -12.61
CA ASP A 163 -4.79 -17.86 -11.91
C ASP A 163 -4.86 -16.47 -11.26
N GLY A 164 -3.74 -15.75 -11.15
CA GLY A 164 -3.69 -14.45 -10.47
C GLY A 164 -3.81 -14.50 -8.96
N ARG A 165 -3.71 -15.69 -8.38
CA ARG A 165 -3.83 -15.89 -6.94
C ARG A 165 -2.46 -15.81 -6.31
N GLY A 166 -2.37 -15.17 -5.16
CA GLY A 166 -1.14 -15.14 -4.39
C GLY A 166 -1.38 -15.18 -2.91
N SER A 167 -0.38 -15.63 -2.17
CA SER A 167 -0.40 -15.72 -0.71
C SER A 167 0.95 -15.35 -0.14
N HIS A 168 0.91 -14.63 0.99
CA HIS A 168 2.10 -14.37 1.79
C HIS A 168 2.56 -15.65 2.49
N VAL A 169 3.87 -15.79 2.60
CA VAL A 169 4.55 -16.84 3.37
C VAL A 169 5.67 -16.21 4.18
N THR A 170 5.94 -16.77 5.35
CA THR A 170 7.07 -16.36 6.18
C THR A 170 8.25 -17.27 5.88
N LEU A 171 9.30 -16.72 5.28
CA LEU A 171 10.52 -17.44 4.93
C LEU A 171 11.36 -17.71 6.17
N THR A 172 11.91 -18.92 6.25
CA THR A 172 12.71 -19.36 7.40
C THR A 172 14.13 -19.78 7.03
N GLY A 173 14.40 -20.03 5.74
CA GLY A 173 15.74 -20.39 5.28
C GLY A 173 15.75 -20.97 3.88
N THR A 174 16.92 -21.43 3.47
CA THR A 174 17.11 -22.21 2.25
C THR A 174 17.97 -23.42 2.56
N SER A 175 17.75 -24.54 1.88
CA SER A 175 18.61 -25.71 1.99
C SER A 175 18.95 -26.27 0.62
N THR A 176 20.12 -26.88 0.53
CA THR A 176 20.58 -27.58 -0.67
C THR A 176 21.09 -28.96 -0.25
N SER A 177 20.55 -30.03 -0.83
CA SER A 177 20.88 -31.41 -0.45
C SER A 177 21.08 -32.30 -1.68
N GLY A 178 21.95 -33.32 -1.60
CA GLY A 178 22.21 -34.28 -2.68
C GLY A 178 23.57 -34.11 -3.36
N ALA A 179 24.16 -35.22 -3.83
CA ALA A 179 25.55 -35.28 -4.31
C ALA A 179 25.75 -34.98 -5.81
N LEU A 180 24.80 -35.35 -6.68
CA LEU A 180 24.92 -35.19 -8.14
C LEU A 180 23.92 -34.17 -8.70
N LEU A 181 22.65 -34.28 -8.30
CA LEU A 181 21.58 -33.35 -8.64
C LEU A 181 21.10 -32.70 -7.34
N LYS A 182 21.69 -31.56 -7.00
CA LYS A 182 21.40 -30.87 -5.75
C LYS A 182 19.94 -30.42 -5.73
N THR A 183 19.14 -31.01 -4.86
CA THR A 183 17.79 -30.55 -4.51
C THR A 183 17.89 -29.22 -3.78
N GLN A 184 17.10 -28.23 -4.19
CA GLN A 184 17.09 -26.91 -3.56
C GLN A 184 15.70 -26.57 -3.04
N VAL A 185 15.65 -26.09 -1.81
CA VAL A 185 14.40 -25.78 -1.11
C VAL A 185 14.48 -24.41 -0.46
N VAL A 186 13.42 -23.62 -0.60
CA VAL A 186 13.18 -22.44 0.22
C VAL A 186 12.17 -22.81 1.30
N GLN A 187 12.60 -22.77 2.55
CA GLN A 187 11.77 -23.11 3.70
C GLN A 187 10.88 -21.92 4.06
N PHE A 188 9.61 -22.21 4.33
CA PHE A 188 8.64 -21.19 4.70
C PHE A 188 7.55 -21.77 5.62
N THR A 189 6.79 -20.87 6.24
CA THR A 189 5.55 -21.16 6.97
C THR A 189 4.41 -20.32 6.40
N GLY A 190 3.19 -20.86 6.37
CA GLY A 190 2.02 -20.18 5.79
C GLY A 190 1.03 -21.14 5.14
N THR A 191 -0.12 -20.64 4.72
CA THR A 191 -1.17 -21.43 4.08
C THR A 191 -1.07 -21.29 2.56
N VAL A 192 -0.61 -22.35 1.89
CA VAL A 192 -0.36 -22.36 0.43
C VAL A 192 -0.80 -23.68 -0.23
N SER A 193 -1.71 -24.42 0.40
CA SER A 193 -2.17 -25.73 -0.11
C SER A 193 -2.91 -25.66 -1.45
N ALA A 194 -3.31 -24.47 -1.89
CA ALA A 194 -3.95 -24.26 -3.19
C ALA A 194 -2.96 -24.22 -4.37
N PHE A 195 -1.65 -24.14 -4.11
CA PHE A 195 -0.63 -23.97 -5.15
C PHE A 195 -0.03 -25.32 -5.55
N ASN A 196 -0.33 -25.74 -6.77
CA ASN A 196 0.19 -26.97 -7.36
C ASN A 196 0.70 -26.68 -8.79
N PRO A 197 2.03 -26.71 -9.02
CA PRO A 197 2.63 -26.44 -10.32
C PRO A 197 2.57 -27.66 -11.26
N VAL A 198 2.17 -28.83 -10.76
CA VAL A 198 2.15 -30.08 -11.54
C VAL A 198 1.02 -30.06 -12.55
N LYS A 199 1.37 -30.33 -13.80
CA LYS A 199 0.42 -30.55 -14.90
C LYS A 199 -0.29 -31.89 -14.72
N PRO A 200 -1.62 -31.96 -14.89
CA PRO A 200 -2.33 -33.24 -14.95
C PRO A 200 -1.83 -34.15 -16.07
N THR A 201 -1.46 -33.56 -17.21
CA THR A 201 -0.87 -34.25 -18.37
C THR A 201 0.17 -33.35 -19.03
N ALA A 202 1.10 -33.91 -19.82
CA ALA A 202 2.10 -33.12 -20.54
C ALA A 202 1.51 -32.07 -21.50
N ALA A 203 0.26 -32.29 -21.96
CA ALA A 203 -0.47 -31.38 -22.83
C ALA A 203 -1.30 -30.31 -22.09
N SER A 204 -1.42 -30.40 -20.76
CA SER A 204 -2.14 -29.41 -19.97
C SER A 204 -1.38 -28.08 -19.92
N PRO A 205 -2.09 -26.93 -19.86
CA PRO A 205 -1.44 -25.63 -19.75
C PRO A 205 -0.57 -25.56 -18.49
N GLU A 206 0.59 -24.92 -18.63
CA GLU A 206 1.51 -24.70 -17.51
C GLU A 206 0.88 -23.80 -16.46
N ARG A 207 1.03 -24.19 -15.19
CA ARG A 207 0.82 -23.29 -14.05
C ARG A 207 2.17 -22.78 -13.60
N ASP A 208 2.46 -21.55 -13.97
CA ASP A 208 3.70 -20.89 -13.58
C ASP A 208 3.53 -20.24 -12.21
N ILE A 209 3.89 -21.02 -11.19
CA ILE A 209 3.86 -20.62 -9.79
C ILE A 209 5.27 -20.19 -9.40
N ARG A 210 5.38 -18.98 -8.88
CA ARG A 210 6.64 -18.33 -8.56
C ARG A 210 6.66 -17.84 -7.12
N LEU A 211 7.81 -17.93 -6.50
CA LEU A 211 8.10 -17.39 -5.17
C LEU A 211 8.88 -16.09 -5.32
N TYR A 212 8.34 -15.01 -4.77
CA TYR A 212 8.93 -13.68 -4.79
C TYR A 212 9.37 -13.25 -3.39
N LEU A 213 10.46 -12.49 -3.30
CA LEU A 213 10.72 -11.60 -2.18
C LEU A 213 10.11 -10.25 -2.48
N ILE A 214 9.08 -9.86 -1.75
CA ILE A 214 8.38 -8.59 -1.98
C ILE A 214 8.28 -7.76 -0.72
N GLU A 215 8.24 -6.46 -0.94
CA GLU A 215 7.66 -5.52 -0.01
C GLU A 215 6.28 -5.12 -0.52
N GLU A 216 5.25 -5.40 0.28
CA GLU A 216 3.87 -5.00 -0.01
C GLU A 216 3.48 -3.86 0.93
N ARG A 217 2.93 -2.78 0.39
CA ARG A 217 2.36 -1.67 1.15
C ARG A 217 0.87 -1.57 0.82
N GLN A 218 0.03 -1.65 1.83
CA GLN A 218 -1.42 -1.58 1.68
C GLN A 218 -1.96 -0.35 2.42
N TYR A 219 -2.63 0.53 1.69
CA TYR A 219 -3.35 1.67 2.21
C TYR A 219 -4.85 1.40 2.25
N SER A 220 -5.46 1.58 3.41
CA SER A 220 -6.91 1.42 3.62
C SER A 220 -7.41 2.37 4.70
N VAL A 221 -8.71 2.67 4.73
CA VAL A 221 -9.30 3.51 5.78
C VAL A 221 -9.89 2.61 6.86
N ALA A 222 -9.48 2.79 8.11
CA ALA A 222 -10.10 2.12 9.24
C ALA A 222 -10.16 3.06 10.45
N ALA A 223 -11.29 3.02 11.18
CA ALA A 223 -11.51 3.84 12.38
C ALA A 223 -11.22 5.35 12.18
N GLY A 224 -11.58 5.89 11.01
CA GLY A 224 -11.34 7.31 10.67
C GLY A 224 -9.86 7.66 10.50
N ARG A 225 -9.02 6.71 10.12
CA ARG A 225 -7.58 6.89 9.87
C ARG A 225 -7.20 6.19 8.57
N LEU A 226 -6.23 6.72 7.84
CA LEU A 226 -5.55 5.96 6.80
C LEU A 226 -4.55 5.03 7.49
N MET A 227 -4.71 3.74 7.27
CA MET A 227 -3.86 2.68 7.77
C MET A 227 -2.89 2.23 6.68
N LEU A 228 -1.64 2.01 7.05
CA LEU A 228 -0.59 1.44 6.22
C LEU A 228 -0.20 0.07 6.79
N GLY A 229 -0.51 -0.99 6.06
CA GLY A 229 0.03 -2.33 6.27
C GLY A 229 1.31 -2.53 5.46
N VAL A 230 2.31 -3.20 6.04
CA VAL A 230 3.58 -3.51 5.35
C VAL A 230 3.87 -5.01 5.46
N SER A 231 3.95 -5.71 4.33
CA SER A 231 4.34 -7.12 4.23
C SER A 231 3.59 -8.04 5.21
N GLY A 232 2.26 -7.93 5.26
CA GLY A 232 1.40 -8.72 6.14
C GLY A 232 1.50 -8.40 7.64
N LYS A 233 2.33 -7.42 8.06
CA LYS A 233 2.40 -6.95 9.45
C LYS A 233 1.15 -6.15 9.82
N ALA A 234 0.90 -6.03 11.12
CA ALA A 234 -0.19 -5.21 11.65
C ALA A 234 -0.12 -3.77 11.10
N ALA A 235 -1.24 -3.30 10.57
CA ALA A 235 -1.32 -1.98 9.96
C ALA A 235 -1.14 -0.86 11.00
N GLN A 236 -0.44 0.20 10.62
CA GLN A 236 -0.17 1.37 11.46
C GLN A 236 -0.91 2.59 10.90
N ALA A 237 -1.28 3.53 11.77
CA ALA A 237 -1.92 4.76 11.32
C ALA A 237 -0.92 5.66 10.57
N ALA A 238 -1.14 5.85 9.28
CA ALA A 238 -0.36 6.77 8.44
C ALA A 238 -0.89 8.21 8.54
N THR A 239 -2.21 8.38 8.63
CA THR A 239 -2.86 9.70 8.70
C THR A 239 -4.08 9.64 9.62
N PRO A 240 -4.19 10.53 10.61
CA PRO A 240 -5.39 10.60 11.43
C PRO A 240 -6.54 11.32 10.71
N ARG A 241 -7.76 11.11 11.20
CA ARG A 241 -8.98 11.87 10.84
C ARG A 241 -9.29 11.86 9.33
N VAL A 242 -9.13 10.71 8.71
CA VAL A 242 -9.46 10.48 7.29
C VAL A 242 -10.92 10.09 7.17
N VAL A 243 -11.66 10.86 6.39
CA VAL A 243 -13.07 10.61 6.06
C VAL A 243 -13.17 9.70 4.84
N SER A 244 -12.37 9.95 3.82
CA SER A 244 -12.37 9.13 2.62
C SER A 244 -11.00 9.06 1.97
N PHE A 245 -10.67 7.90 1.40
CA PHE A 245 -9.51 7.71 0.54
C PHE A 245 -9.97 7.05 -0.77
N LYS A 246 -9.61 7.63 -1.91
CA LYS A 246 -9.98 7.12 -3.23
C LYS A 246 -8.74 7.08 -4.11
N ALA A 247 -8.52 5.95 -4.76
CA ALA A 247 -7.55 5.78 -5.82
C ALA A 247 -8.31 5.34 -7.07
N VAL A 248 -8.22 6.13 -8.13
CA VAL A 248 -8.93 5.87 -9.40
C VAL A 248 -7.88 5.59 -10.48
N PRO A 249 -7.71 4.33 -10.90
CA PRO A 249 -6.79 3.98 -11.98
C PRO A 249 -7.34 4.41 -13.33
N TYR A 250 -6.50 5.00 -14.17
CA TYR A 250 -6.80 5.33 -15.57
C TYR A 250 -5.90 4.52 -16.50
N LEU A 251 -6.48 3.87 -17.49
CA LEU A 251 -5.78 3.09 -18.50
C LEU A 251 -5.22 3.99 -19.61
N LYS A 252 -4.12 3.54 -20.23
CA LYS A 252 -3.56 4.14 -21.44
C LYS A 252 -4.60 4.13 -22.57
N GLY A 253 -4.69 5.24 -23.30
CA GLY A 253 -5.65 5.46 -24.37
C GLY A 253 -5.74 6.95 -24.71
N THR A 254 -6.47 7.29 -25.77
CA THR A 254 -6.71 8.68 -26.16
C THR A 254 -8.21 8.87 -26.45
N PRO A 255 -9.00 9.37 -25.48
CA PRO A 255 -8.63 9.79 -24.12
C PRO A 255 -8.36 8.61 -23.16
N PRO A 256 -7.61 8.81 -22.05
CA PRO A 256 -7.48 7.81 -20.99
C PRO A 256 -8.84 7.43 -20.39
N THR A 257 -9.06 6.14 -20.12
CA THR A 257 -10.33 5.63 -19.60
C THR A 257 -10.18 5.14 -18.16
N VAL A 258 -11.18 5.38 -17.31
CA VAL A 258 -11.21 4.85 -15.94
C VAL A 258 -11.22 3.32 -15.98
N ALA A 259 -10.33 2.67 -15.23
CA ALA A 259 -10.33 1.21 -15.12
C ALA A 259 -11.40 0.75 -14.13
N ALA A 260 -12.05 -0.37 -14.43
CA ALA A 260 -12.96 -1.03 -13.50
C ALA A 260 -12.19 -1.54 -12.26
N LEU A 261 -12.86 -1.53 -11.11
CA LEU A 261 -12.33 -2.10 -9.88
C LEU A 261 -12.92 -3.51 -9.65
N PRO A 262 -12.15 -4.49 -9.14
CA PRO A 262 -10.74 -4.36 -8.78
C PRO A 262 -9.82 -4.20 -10.00
N PHE A 263 -8.77 -3.40 -9.86
CA PHE A 263 -7.72 -3.20 -10.87
C PHE A 263 -6.44 -3.96 -10.44
N PRO A 264 -5.71 -4.64 -11.37
CA PRO A 264 -6.01 -4.77 -12.79
C PRO A 264 -7.19 -5.71 -13.09
N GLY A 265 -7.72 -6.42 -12.09
CA GLY A 265 -8.84 -7.34 -12.25
C GLY A 265 -8.45 -8.56 -13.08
N VAL A 266 -9.45 -9.33 -13.51
CA VAL A 266 -9.25 -10.50 -14.37
C VAL A 266 -9.91 -10.28 -15.74
N ASP A 267 -9.37 -10.91 -16.78
CA ASP A 267 -9.96 -10.97 -18.10
C ASP A 267 -11.09 -12.02 -18.18
N GLY A 268 -11.70 -12.16 -19.37
CA GLY A 268 -12.79 -13.12 -19.58
C GLY A 268 -12.39 -14.60 -19.43
N THR A 269 -11.09 -14.88 -19.34
CA THR A 269 -10.53 -16.22 -19.07
C THR A 269 -10.15 -16.42 -17.61
N GLY A 270 -10.37 -15.40 -16.76
CA GLY A 270 -9.98 -15.42 -15.35
C GLY A 270 -8.52 -15.06 -15.09
N LYS A 271 -7.73 -14.72 -16.13
CA LYS A 271 -6.33 -14.32 -15.97
C LYS A 271 -6.21 -12.88 -15.51
N PRO A 272 -5.24 -12.51 -14.66
CA PRO A 272 -4.96 -11.12 -14.32
C PRO A 272 -4.76 -10.26 -15.57
N LYS A 273 -5.44 -9.11 -15.62
CA LYS A 273 -5.07 -8.11 -16.63
C LYS A 273 -3.72 -7.51 -16.26
N ASN A 274 -3.03 -7.00 -17.27
CA ASN A 274 -1.73 -6.37 -17.07
C ASN A 274 -1.87 -4.99 -16.39
N TRP A 275 -1.24 -4.81 -15.23
CA TRP A 275 -1.21 -3.53 -14.52
C TRP A 275 -0.37 -2.47 -15.26
N LYS A 276 0.56 -2.85 -16.15
CA LYS A 276 1.35 -1.93 -16.99
C LYS A 276 0.51 -1.16 -18.02
N ASN A 277 -0.77 -1.52 -18.21
CA ASN A 277 -1.72 -0.74 -19.01
C ASN A 277 -2.21 0.54 -18.31
N LEU A 278 -1.84 0.74 -17.05
CA LEU A 278 -2.11 1.95 -16.30
C LEU A 278 -1.35 3.16 -16.89
N ALA A 279 -2.06 4.26 -17.10
CA ALA A 279 -1.49 5.56 -17.46
C ALA A 279 -1.15 6.36 -16.20
N TYR A 280 -2.09 6.46 -15.25
CA TYR A 280 -1.92 7.17 -13.98
C TYR A 280 -2.99 6.73 -12.97
N LEU A 281 -2.79 7.04 -11.69
CA LEU A 281 -3.83 7.00 -10.66
C LEU A 281 -4.16 8.43 -10.24
N ASP A 282 -5.45 8.76 -10.19
CA ASP A 282 -5.90 9.93 -9.44
C ASP A 282 -6.17 9.48 -8.00
N VAL A 283 -5.33 9.93 -7.07
CA VAL A 283 -5.45 9.63 -5.65
C VAL A 283 -5.99 10.85 -4.94
N SER A 284 -7.06 10.68 -4.17
CA SER A 284 -7.65 11.73 -3.36
C SER A 284 -7.88 11.28 -1.93
N MET A 285 -7.64 12.19 -1.00
CA MET A 285 -7.85 11.96 0.42
C MET A 285 -8.62 13.14 1.01
N THR A 286 -9.68 12.81 1.73
CA THR A 286 -10.48 13.76 2.48
C THR A 286 -10.21 13.59 3.96
N VAL A 287 -9.77 14.67 4.60
CA VAL A 287 -9.50 14.69 6.04
C VAL A 287 -10.36 15.73 6.72
N THR A 288 -10.58 15.52 8.02
CA THR A 288 -11.33 16.43 8.87
C THR A 288 -10.47 16.83 10.06
N GLU A 289 -10.37 18.13 10.36
CA GLU A 289 -9.55 18.66 11.46
C GLU A 289 -10.35 19.68 12.28
N GLY A 290 -10.01 19.84 13.56
CA GLY A 290 -10.73 20.71 14.51
C GLY A 290 -11.60 19.96 15.52
N SER A 291 -12.45 20.69 16.24
CA SER A 291 -13.40 20.19 17.22
C SER A 291 -14.66 21.05 17.27
N GLY A 292 -15.82 20.42 17.54
CA GLY A 292 -17.11 21.11 17.64
C GLY A 292 -17.47 21.86 16.36
N THR A 293 -17.88 23.13 16.50
CA THR A 293 -18.27 24.01 15.40
C THR A 293 -17.10 24.46 14.52
N ASN A 294 -15.85 24.23 14.93
CA ASN A 294 -14.64 24.60 14.19
C ASN A 294 -14.07 23.45 13.35
N THR A 295 -14.90 22.47 13.03
CA THR A 295 -14.51 21.32 12.21
C THR A 295 -14.37 21.75 10.75
N VAL A 296 -13.24 21.43 10.14
CA VAL A 296 -12.94 21.73 8.74
C VAL A 296 -12.63 20.44 8.01
N GLN A 297 -13.37 20.19 6.93
CA GLN A 297 -13.10 19.09 6.00
C GLN A 297 -12.34 19.63 4.78
N ARG A 298 -11.31 18.90 4.34
CA ARG A 298 -10.53 19.22 3.13
C ARG A 298 -10.28 17.97 2.33
N THR A 299 -10.44 18.08 1.01
CA THR A 299 -10.05 17.05 0.06
C THR A 299 -8.83 17.54 -0.70
N ILE A 300 -7.80 16.69 -0.77
CA ILE A 300 -6.63 16.90 -1.63
C ILE A 300 -6.60 15.77 -2.63
N SER A 301 -6.40 16.11 -3.90
CA SER A 301 -6.30 15.17 -5.01
C SER A 301 -4.99 15.38 -5.76
N GLN A 302 -4.37 14.29 -6.18
CA GLN A 302 -3.14 14.31 -6.95
C GLN A 302 -3.19 13.21 -8.02
N ARG A 303 -2.71 13.56 -9.22
CA ARG A 303 -2.47 12.62 -10.30
C ARG A 303 -1.06 12.05 -10.18
N LEU A 304 -0.96 10.73 -10.16
CA LEU A 304 0.27 9.99 -9.87
C LEU A 304 0.57 9.01 -10.99
N THR A 305 1.75 9.12 -11.59
CA THR A 305 2.20 8.24 -12.69
C THR A 305 3.24 7.25 -12.16
N PRO A 306 2.97 5.94 -12.16
CA PRO A 306 3.96 4.96 -11.74
C PRO A 306 5.08 4.83 -12.76
N ARG A 307 6.34 4.83 -12.30
CA ARG A 307 7.54 4.83 -13.17
C ARG A 307 7.65 3.56 -14.01
N ASN A 308 7.28 2.42 -13.44
CA ASN A 308 7.51 1.10 -14.04
C ASN A 308 6.36 0.63 -14.96
N THR A 309 5.36 1.50 -15.21
CA THR A 309 4.31 1.21 -16.21
C THR A 309 4.80 1.38 -17.65
N SER A 310 5.90 2.10 -17.86
CA SER A 310 6.50 2.34 -19.18
C SER A 310 7.83 1.61 -19.39
N SER A 311 8.31 0.83 -18.42
CA SER A 311 9.53 0.04 -18.60
C SER A 311 9.25 -1.21 -19.44
N SER A 312 10.03 -1.39 -20.50
CA SER A 312 10.22 -2.69 -21.13
C SER A 312 11.11 -3.52 -20.20
N GLU A 313 10.51 -4.47 -19.50
CA GLU A 313 11.25 -5.67 -19.11
C GLU A 313 11.24 -6.63 -20.29
#